data_AF-A0A258QNJ5-F1
#
_entry.id   AF-A0A258QNJ5-F1
#
_cell.length_a   1.000
_cell.length_b   1.000
_cell.length_c   1.000
_cell.angle_alpha   90.00
_cell.angle_beta   90.00
_cell.angle_gamma   90.00
#
_symmetry.space_group_name_H-M   'P 1'
#
loop_
_entity.id
_entity.type
_entity.pdbx_description
1 polymer ?
#
loop_
_entity_poly.entity_id
_entity_poly.type
_entity_poly.pdbx_seq_one_letter_code
_entity_poly.pdbx_strand_id
1 'polypeptide(L)'
;RTPDSVVADLIRSEPEFKTNGAFDIKKYEAFVAGQNMTVPAFEARLKHDMVMQTLENTIRESTIVTPQEIDQLVRLRDQSREVGVITLDRARVAQQVAAPTAAEIDAYYTAHKAEFVRPERVKLSYIELSPQTLAPAIHITDAQVQAAYAAYEQKQQADITRTVRHILIALPKDADAVAIEAAKNKLLAARAAILSGKISFADEARALSDDPGSKDKGGDLGIVSPGEMVKPFEEAMDQLKVGELSEPVRSAYGWHLIEVTKESHPAIQPLADLRDQLTATLREQQVEKIYYNEGEKLSNDVYEHPDSLIPSAEALGLSVQTSDWMTRDSGTGIGDNEKVRKAAFSKEVLEQKLNSSLIELSANDSVVIRVHEHQPATPLSLAEVTAQITTTLTNQAISQALTAEASKIRGAIDTGAEPQQAATAAGAVWQAPLSAQRSAPQPSLPADVLAAAFAVPPVAAGKLATAALPLGDGNEAVVVVTSITDGDPAKISAEDKQKLSSQIEQADAQQALGALLQTLRSQAKITINHEAEKSATP
;
A
#
# COMPACT_ATOMS: atom_id res chain seq x y z
N ARG A 1 -13.93 -25.18 -25.38
CA ARG A 1 -14.62 -23.91 -25.71
C ARG A 1 -15.89 -23.86 -24.87
N THR A 2 -16.12 -22.78 -24.12
CA THR A 2 -17.31 -22.60 -23.29
C THR A 2 -18.49 -22.15 -24.16
N PRO A 3 -19.64 -22.86 -24.18
CA PRO A 3 -20.82 -22.43 -24.92
C PRO A 3 -21.41 -21.12 -24.39
N ASP A 4 -21.97 -20.31 -25.27
CA ASP A 4 -22.58 -19.01 -24.93
C ASP A 4 -23.70 -19.13 -23.90
N SER A 5 -24.47 -20.24 -23.95
CA SER A 5 -25.53 -20.52 -22.99
C SER A 5 -25.00 -20.63 -21.55
N VAL A 6 -23.82 -21.24 -21.36
CA VAL A 6 -23.24 -21.44 -20.03
C VAL A 6 -22.81 -20.10 -19.42
N VAL A 7 -22.26 -19.20 -20.24
CA VAL A 7 -21.87 -17.85 -19.81
C VAL A 7 -23.12 -17.02 -19.48
N ALA A 8 -24.17 -17.13 -20.29
CA ALA A 8 -25.43 -16.45 -20.04
C ALA A 8 -26.12 -16.97 -18.77
N ASP A 9 -26.04 -18.27 -18.49
CA ASP A 9 -26.60 -18.86 -17.26
C ASP A 9 -25.82 -18.45 -16.01
N LEU A 10 -24.48 -18.39 -16.08
CA LEU A 10 -23.64 -17.86 -15.00
C LEU A 10 -24.03 -16.41 -14.68
N ILE A 11 -24.04 -15.53 -15.69
CA ILE A 11 -24.42 -14.11 -15.52
C ILE A 11 -25.84 -13.99 -14.93
N ARG A 12 -26.80 -14.78 -15.40
CA ARG A 12 -28.17 -14.75 -14.86
C ARG A 12 -28.28 -15.33 -13.45
N SER A 13 -27.34 -16.16 -13.04
CA SER A 13 -27.33 -16.75 -11.70
C SER A 13 -26.89 -15.76 -10.62
N GLU A 14 -26.06 -14.78 -10.99
CA GLU A 14 -25.47 -13.81 -10.08
C GLU A 14 -26.53 -12.96 -9.37
N PRO A 15 -26.55 -12.91 -8.02
CA PRO A 15 -27.52 -12.12 -7.26
C PRO A 15 -27.46 -10.62 -7.56
N GLU A 16 -26.26 -10.10 -7.84
CA GLU A 16 -26.02 -8.68 -8.09
C GLU A 16 -26.71 -8.17 -9.36
N PHE A 17 -26.94 -9.06 -10.33
CA PHE A 17 -27.61 -8.74 -11.58
C PHE A 17 -29.11 -9.04 -11.53
N LYS A 18 -29.71 -9.13 -10.34
CA LYS A 18 -31.15 -9.37 -10.15
C LYS A 18 -31.86 -8.16 -9.54
N THR A 19 -33.13 -7.99 -9.92
CA THR A 19 -34.11 -7.09 -9.31
C THR A 19 -35.39 -7.87 -9.07
N ASN A 20 -35.84 -7.93 -7.81
CA ASN A 20 -36.98 -8.77 -7.38
C ASN A 20 -36.86 -10.25 -7.80
N GLY A 21 -35.63 -10.79 -7.81
CA GLY A 21 -35.34 -12.18 -8.16
C GLY A 21 -35.26 -12.48 -9.67
N ALA A 22 -35.57 -11.52 -10.54
CA ALA A 22 -35.42 -11.64 -11.99
C ALA A 22 -34.17 -10.92 -12.50
N PHE A 23 -33.58 -11.39 -13.59
CA PHE A 23 -32.38 -10.78 -14.19
C PHE A 23 -32.67 -9.35 -14.67
N ASP A 24 -31.80 -8.41 -14.29
CA ASP A 24 -31.88 -6.99 -14.60
C ASP A 24 -30.71 -6.60 -15.51
N ILE A 25 -31.00 -6.45 -16.80
CA ILE A 25 -30.00 -6.14 -17.82
C ILE A 25 -29.33 -4.77 -17.60
N LYS A 26 -30.04 -3.78 -17.03
CA LYS A 26 -29.47 -2.44 -16.82
C LYS A 26 -28.41 -2.45 -15.73
N LYS A 27 -28.60 -3.25 -14.68
CA LYS A 27 -27.59 -3.44 -13.63
C LYS A 27 -26.34 -4.14 -14.16
N TYR A 28 -26.53 -5.18 -14.97
CA TYR A 28 -25.43 -5.89 -15.62
C TYR A 28 -24.63 -4.95 -16.54
N GLU A 29 -25.30 -4.17 -17.39
CA GLU A 29 -24.65 -3.20 -18.28
C GLU A 29 -23.89 -2.11 -17.50
N ALA A 30 -24.49 -1.58 -16.43
CA ALA A 30 -23.85 -0.59 -15.57
C ALA A 30 -22.61 -1.14 -14.86
N PHE A 31 -22.66 -2.40 -14.38
CA PHE A 31 -21.51 -3.08 -13.77
C PHE A 31 -20.37 -3.25 -14.77
N VAL A 32 -20.67 -3.70 -15.98
CA VAL A 32 -19.66 -3.87 -17.05
C VAL A 32 -19.06 -2.52 -17.46
N ALA A 33 -19.89 -1.48 -17.59
CA ALA A 33 -19.43 -0.13 -17.90
C ALA A 33 -18.52 0.44 -16.80
N GLY A 34 -18.81 0.17 -15.52
CA GLY A 34 -17.97 0.55 -14.38
C GLY A 34 -16.57 -0.09 -14.38
N GLN A 35 -16.37 -1.17 -15.13
CA GLN A 35 -15.06 -1.79 -15.35
C GLN A 35 -14.34 -1.25 -16.61
N ASN A 36 -14.89 -0.21 -17.26
CA ASN A 36 -14.41 0.33 -18.53
C ASN A 36 -14.38 -0.72 -19.66
N MET A 37 -15.31 -1.69 -19.64
CA MET A 37 -15.42 -2.75 -20.64
C MET A 37 -16.73 -2.63 -21.43
N THR A 38 -16.77 -3.24 -22.62
CA THR A 38 -18.02 -3.49 -23.35
C THR A 38 -18.58 -4.85 -22.96
N VAL A 39 -19.90 -5.04 -23.07
CA VAL A 39 -20.56 -6.34 -22.81
C VAL A 39 -19.91 -7.48 -23.60
N PRO A 40 -19.67 -7.37 -24.92
CA PRO A 40 -18.98 -8.42 -25.67
C PRO A 40 -17.56 -8.70 -25.18
N ALA A 41 -16.81 -7.67 -24.76
CA ALA A 41 -15.46 -7.85 -24.21
C ALA A 41 -15.48 -8.54 -22.84
N PHE A 42 -16.44 -8.20 -21.99
CA PHE A 42 -16.61 -8.82 -20.68
C PHE A 42 -17.05 -10.28 -20.81
N GLU A 43 -18.01 -10.59 -21.67
CA GLU A 43 -18.42 -11.98 -21.95
C GLU A 43 -17.30 -12.80 -22.58
N ALA A 44 -16.50 -12.21 -23.48
CA ALA A 44 -15.34 -12.87 -24.07
C ALA A 44 -14.27 -13.19 -23.02
N ARG A 45 -14.03 -12.27 -22.07
CA ARG A 45 -13.17 -12.49 -20.92
C ARG A 45 -13.69 -13.60 -20.03
N LEU A 46 -14.97 -13.57 -19.64
CA LEU A 46 -15.59 -14.65 -18.87
C LEU A 46 -15.45 -16.01 -19.56
N LYS A 47 -15.70 -16.08 -20.87
CA LYS A 47 -15.49 -17.29 -21.66
C LYS A 47 -14.04 -17.78 -21.56
N HIS A 48 -13.07 -16.87 -21.65
CA HIS A 48 -11.65 -17.20 -21.52
C HIS A 48 -11.33 -17.74 -20.11
N ASP A 49 -11.77 -17.03 -19.07
CA ASP A 49 -11.54 -17.40 -17.67
C ASP A 49 -12.15 -18.77 -17.36
N MET A 50 -13.35 -19.05 -17.86
CA MET A 50 -13.99 -20.36 -17.71
C MET A 50 -13.24 -21.49 -18.44
N VAL A 51 -12.64 -21.21 -19.61
CA VAL A 51 -11.78 -22.18 -20.30
C VAL A 51 -10.55 -22.47 -19.47
N MET A 52 -9.92 -21.44 -18.90
CA MET A 52 -8.76 -21.59 -18.03
C MET A 52 -9.11 -22.37 -16.76
N GLN A 53 -10.22 -22.03 -16.09
CA GLN A 53 -10.71 -22.75 -14.93
C GLN A 53 -11.06 -24.21 -15.25
N THR A 54 -11.64 -24.48 -16.43
CA THR A 54 -11.92 -25.85 -16.88
C THR A 54 -10.63 -26.64 -17.06
N LEU A 55 -9.59 -26.03 -17.65
CA LEU A 55 -8.28 -26.66 -17.80
C LEU A 55 -7.67 -26.99 -16.44
N GLU A 56 -7.67 -26.04 -15.50
CA GLU A 56 -7.17 -26.24 -14.14
C GLU A 56 -7.93 -27.35 -13.40
N ASN A 57 -9.26 -27.34 -13.50
CA ASN A 57 -10.12 -28.37 -12.92
C ASN A 57 -9.85 -29.75 -13.53
N THR A 58 -9.70 -29.82 -14.86
CA THR A 58 -9.41 -31.08 -15.56
C THR A 58 -8.06 -31.65 -15.13
N ILE A 59 -7.04 -30.81 -15.00
CA ILE A 59 -5.71 -31.24 -14.51
C ILE A 59 -5.83 -31.78 -13.09
N ARG A 60 -6.56 -31.07 -12.21
CA ARG A 60 -6.81 -31.52 -10.83
C ARG A 60 -7.55 -32.86 -10.78
N GLU A 61 -8.64 -33.00 -11.52
CA GLU A 61 -9.44 -34.24 -11.58
C GLU A 61 -8.69 -35.42 -12.24
N SER A 62 -7.67 -35.13 -13.05
CA SER A 62 -6.81 -36.14 -13.65
C SER A 62 -5.67 -36.62 -12.73
N THR A 63 -5.48 -35.96 -11.59
CA THR A 63 -4.46 -36.33 -10.61
C THR A 63 -4.92 -37.57 -9.84
N ILE A 64 -4.06 -38.58 -9.74
CA ILE A 64 -4.34 -39.83 -9.03
C ILE A 64 -3.45 -39.88 -7.80
N VAL A 65 -4.06 -39.90 -6.62
CA VAL A 65 -3.37 -40.15 -5.36
C VAL A 65 -3.65 -41.58 -4.90
N THR A 66 -2.59 -42.32 -4.65
CA THR A 66 -2.66 -43.71 -4.20
C THR A 66 -2.75 -43.81 -2.69
N PRO A 67 -3.38 -44.86 -2.14
CA PRO A 67 -3.36 -45.12 -0.70
C PRO A 67 -1.93 -45.23 -0.13
N GLN A 68 -0.97 -45.71 -0.93
CA GLN A 68 0.44 -45.82 -0.55
C GLN A 68 1.09 -44.44 -0.35
N GLU A 69 0.78 -43.46 -1.19
CA GLU A 69 1.29 -42.08 -1.04
C GLU A 69 0.73 -41.43 0.22
N ILE A 70 -0.55 -41.65 0.52
CA ILE A 70 -1.18 -41.18 1.76
C ILE A 70 -0.50 -41.83 2.97
N ASP A 71 -0.32 -43.16 2.94
CA ASP A 71 0.33 -43.89 4.04
C ASP A 71 1.81 -43.46 4.21
N GLN A 72 2.55 -43.17 3.13
CA GLN A 72 3.91 -42.63 3.19
C GLN A 72 3.95 -41.23 3.79
N LEU A 73 3.04 -40.35 3.37
CA LEU A 73 2.93 -39.01 3.93
C LEU A 73 2.60 -39.06 5.42
N VAL A 74 1.70 -39.93 5.84
CA VAL A 74 1.37 -40.13 7.26
C VAL A 74 2.60 -40.61 8.04
N ARG A 75 3.33 -41.61 7.53
CA ARG A 75 4.55 -42.11 8.16
C ARG A 75 5.57 -40.99 8.38
N LEU A 76 5.71 -40.09 7.40
CA LEU A 76 6.66 -38.98 7.45
C LEU A 76 6.18 -37.81 8.34
N ARG A 77 4.91 -37.41 8.20
CA ARG A 77 4.30 -36.28 8.92
C ARG A 77 4.24 -36.55 10.41
N ASP A 78 3.79 -37.75 10.78
CA ASP A 78 3.60 -38.16 12.18
C ASP A 78 4.82 -38.91 12.73
N GLN A 79 5.95 -38.87 11.99
CA GLN A 79 7.21 -39.41 12.47
C GLN A 79 7.60 -38.72 13.77
N SER A 80 7.91 -39.54 14.78
CA SER A 80 8.51 -39.11 16.02
C SER A 80 9.96 -39.56 16.09
N ARG A 81 10.80 -38.75 16.74
CA ARG A 81 12.21 -39.05 16.98
C ARG A 81 12.51 -38.83 18.45
N GLU A 82 13.28 -39.74 19.03
CA GLU A 82 13.85 -39.54 20.37
C GLU A 82 15.15 -38.74 20.21
N VAL A 83 15.12 -37.47 20.64
CA VAL A 83 16.17 -36.49 20.38
C VAL A 83 16.81 -36.07 21.70
N GLY A 84 18.08 -36.41 21.88
CA GLY A 84 18.89 -35.84 22.95
C GLY A 84 19.91 -34.85 22.41
N VAL A 85 20.44 -34.02 23.29
CA VAL A 85 21.29 -32.88 22.93
C VAL A 85 22.49 -32.79 23.86
N ILE A 86 23.68 -32.64 23.30
CA ILE A 86 24.88 -32.24 24.04
C ILE A 86 25.17 -30.79 23.67
N THR A 87 25.11 -29.89 24.65
CA THR A 87 25.39 -28.46 24.42
C THR A 87 26.82 -28.15 24.85
N LEU A 88 27.60 -27.62 23.91
CA LEU A 88 28.94 -27.10 24.15
C LEU A 88 28.85 -25.62 24.50
N ASP A 89 29.21 -25.30 25.74
CA ASP A 89 29.24 -23.93 26.25
C ASP A 89 30.39 -23.14 25.61
N ARG A 90 30.01 -22.06 24.92
CA ARG A 90 30.92 -21.07 24.32
C ARG A 90 31.86 -20.47 25.36
N ALA A 91 31.39 -20.15 26.56
CA ALA A 91 32.19 -19.49 27.58
C ALA A 91 33.34 -20.37 28.07
N ARG A 92 33.08 -21.68 28.23
CA ARG A 92 34.11 -22.68 28.55
C ARG A 92 35.17 -22.75 27.45
N VAL A 93 34.76 -22.84 26.18
CA VAL A 93 35.70 -22.91 25.05
C VAL A 93 36.50 -21.60 24.91
N ALA A 94 35.87 -20.44 25.13
CA ALA A 94 36.52 -19.14 25.09
C ALA A 94 37.69 -19.02 26.06
N GLN A 95 37.63 -19.68 27.22
CA GLN A 95 38.74 -19.70 28.19
C GLN A 95 39.94 -20.52 27.72
N GLN A 96 39.76 -21.41 26.74
CA GLN A 96 40.79 -22.31 26.23
C GLN A 96 41.41 -21.80 24.91
N VAL A 97 40.72 -20.90 24.22
CA VAL A 97 41.19 -20.28 22.99
C VAL A 97 42.25 -19.24 23.33
N ALA A 98 43.43 -19.39 22.72
CA ALA A 98 44.50 -18.40 22.84
C ALA A 98 44.09 -17.09 22.16
N ALA A 99 44.54 -15.96 22.73
CA ALA A 99 44.36 -14.66 22.09
C ALA A 99 45.08 -14.63 20.73
N PRO A 100 44.48 -13.99 19.70
CA PRO A 100 45.14 -13.81 18.40
C PRO A 100 46.51 -13.15 18.55
N THR A 101 47.49 -13.70 17.85
CA THR A 101 48.85 -13.15 17.79
C THR A 101 48.88 -11.88 16.97
N ALA A 102 49.90 -11.04 17.19
CA ALA A 102 50.11 -9.83 16.39
C ALA A 102 50.24 -10.13 14.88
N ALA A 103 50.82 -11.30 14.53
CA ALA A 103 50.96 -11.73 13.15
C ALA A 103 49.61 -12.09 12.51
N GLU A 104 48.69 -12.73 13.25
CA GLU A 104 47.34 -13.04 12.76
C GLU A 104 46.51 -11.77 12.59
N ILE A 105 46.64 -10.81 13.51
CA ILE A 105 45.98 -9.50 13.42
C ILE A 105 46.48 -8.71 12.19
N ASP A 106 47.80 -8.66 11.98
CA ASP A 106 48.40 -7.99 10.81
C ASP A 106 48.00 -8.65 9.48
N ALA A 107 47.99 -9.99 9.44
CA ALA A 107 47.55 -10.75 8.28
C ALA A 107 46.07 -10.48 7.97
N TYR A 108 45.21 -10.46 9.00
CA TYR A 108 43.78 -10.17 8.84
C TYR A 108 43.57 -8.74 8.32
N TYR A 109 44.24 -7.75 8.92
CA TYR A 109 44.19 -6.36 8.47
C TYR A 109 44.64 -6.21 7.01
N THR A 110 45.73 -6.88 6.63
CA THR A 110 46.25 -6.83 5.26
C THR A 110 45.29 -7.46 4.26
N ALA A 111 44.67 -8.59 4.62
CA ALA A 111 43.71 -9.29 3.76
C ALA A 111 42.38 -8.53 3.61
N HIS A 112 41.94 -7.79 4.64
CA HIS A 112 40.63 -7.11 4.67
C HIS A 112 40.78 -5.58 4.64
N LYS A 113 41.89 -5.07 4.10
CA LYS A 113 42.24 -3.65 4.15
C LYS A 113 41.19 -2.73 3.53
N ALA A 114 40.46 -3.23 2.55
CA ALA A 114 39.36 -2.52 1.88
C ALA A 114 38.13 -2.30 2.79
N GLU A 115 37.96 -3.12 3.82
CA GLU A 115 36.85 -3.00 4.79
C GLU A 115 37.17 -1.99 5.90
N PHE A 116 38.46 -1.69 6.12
CA PHE A 116 38.94 -0.76 7.13
C PHE A 116 39.15 0.64 6.55
N VAL A 117 38.07 1.24 6.06
CA VAL A 117 38.10 2.58 5.47
C VAL A 117 37.06 3.44 6.16
N ARG A 118 37.47 4.62 6.63
CA ARG A 118 36.51 5.65 7.05
C ARG A 118 35.81 6.17 5.79
N PRO A 119 34.46 6.10 5.71
CA PRO A 119 33.75 6.51 4.50
C PRO A 119 33.99 7.99 4.19
N GLU A 120 33.94 8.30 2.89
CA GLU A 120 33.91 9.68 2.40
C GLU A 120 32.73 10.43 3.02
N ARG A 121 32.98 11.64 3.53
CA ARG A 121 31.96 12.43 4.21
C ARG A 121 32.10 13.92 3.95
N VAL A 122 30.98 14.62 4.00
CA VAL A 122 30.88 16.07 3.75
C VAL A 122 30.07 16.77 4.83
N LYS A 123 30.36 18.07 5.03
CA LYS A 123 29.45 19.05 5.61
C LYS A 123 28.96 19.96 4.50
N LEU A 124 27.72 20.43 4.61
CA LEU A 124 27.09 21.29 3.62
C LEU A 124 26.77 22.64 4.23
N SER A 125 26.94 23.70 3.45
CA SER A 125 26.23 24.96 3.64
C SER A 125 24.94 24.89 2.84
N TYR A 126 23.82 25.37 3.39
CA TYR A 126 22.53 25.30 2.70
C TYR A 126 21.63 26.49 2.99
N ILE A 127 20.77 26.80 2.03
CA ILE A 127 19.60 27.66 2.20
C ILE A 127 18.38 26.76 2.20
N GLU A 128 17.51 26.93 3.19
CA GLU A 128 16.24 26.23 3.28
C GLU A 128 15.11 27.20 2.95
N LEU A 129 14.20 26.73 2.10
CA LEU A 129 12.96 27.41 1.73
C LEU A 129 11.80 26.50 2.16
N SER A 130 11.23 26.82 3.31
CA SER A 130 10.17 26.03 3.95
C SER A 130 9.09 26.94 4.56
N PRO A 131 7.89 26.42 4.89
CA PRO A 131 6.84 27.22 5.53
C PRO A 131 7.32 27.87 6.82
N GLN A 132 8.22 27.23 7.56
CA GLN A 132 8.79 27.74 8.80
C GLN A 132 9.67 28.97 8.55
N THR A 133 10.44 28.97 7.46
CA THR A 133 11.26 30.12 7.07
C THR A 133 10.44 31.28 6.48
N LEU A 134 9.31 30.97 5.83
CA LEU A 134 8.47 31.97 5.14
C LEU A 134 7.36 32.57 6.02
N ALA A 135 6.78 31.79 6.94
CA ALA A 135 5.64 32.21 7.74
C ALA A 135 5.84 33.49 8.58
N PRO A 136 7.03 33.76 9.18
CA PRO A 136 7.23 34.97 9.98
C PRO A 136 7.05 36.27 9.19
N ALA A 137 7.26 36.26 7.87
CA ALA A 137 7.10 37.42 7.00
C ALA A 137 5.64 37.64 6.55
N ILE A 138 4.73 36.70 6.83
CA ILE A 138 3.36 36.71 6.31
C ILE A 138 2.40 37.25 7.35
N HIS A 139 1.90 38.45 7.09
CA HIS A 139 0.85 39.08 7.89
C HIS A 139 -0.48 39.03 7.16
N ILE A 140 -1.44 38.28 7.73
CA ILE A 140 -2.82 38.26 7.25
C ILE A 140 -3.55 39.46 7.86
N THR A 141 -4.06 40.32 6.99
CA THR A 141 -4.79 41.53 7.39
C THR A 141 -6.25 41.21 7.68
N ASP A 142 -6.88 41.99 8.56
CA ASP A 142 -8.31 41.91 8.84
C ASP A 142 -9.17 42.05 7.58
N ALA A 143 -8.74 42.87 6.61
CA ALA A 143 -9.41 43.04 5.33
C ALA A 143 -9.43 41.74 4.52
N GLN A 144 -8.33 40.97 4.52
CA GLN A 144 -8.28 39.67 3.84
C GLN A 144 -9.20 38.65 4.51
N VAL A 145 -9.24 38.64 5.85
CA VAL A 145 -10.13 37.74 6.59
C VAL A 145 -11.60 38.09 6.33
N GLN A 146 -11.94 39.37 6.30
CA GLN A 146 -13.29 39.82 5.94
C GLN A 146 -13.66 39.44 4.50
N ALA A 147 -12.74 39.61 3.54
CA ALA A 147 -12.97 39.21 2.15
C ALA A 147 -13.19 37.69 2.01
N ALA A 148 -12.39 36.89 2.72
CA ALA A 148 -12.56 35.43 2.75
C ALA A 148 -13.89 35.01 3.39
N TYR A 149 -14.32 35.70 4.45
CA TYR A 149 -15.62 35.47 5.06
C TYR A 149 -16.78 35.84 4.13
N ALA A 150 -16.70 36.97 3.43
CA ALA A 150 -17.71 37.35 2.45
C ALA A 150 -17.82 36.34 1.30
N ALA A 151 -16.69 35.79 0.84
CA ALA A 151 -16.68 34.71 -0.15
C ALA A 151 -17.29 33.40 0.40
N TYR A 152 -17.04 33.07 1.68
CA TYR A 152 -17.69 31.96 2.37
C TYR A 152 -19.21 32.15 2.44
N GLU A 153 -19.69 33.33 2.84
CA GLU A 153 -21.13 33.65 2.87
C GLU A 153 -21.77 33.56 1.49
N GLN A 154 -21.11 34.11 0.46
CA GLN A 154 -21.59 34.02 -0.92
C GLN A 154 -21.71 32.56 -1.38
N LYS A 155 -20.74 31.72 -1.02
CA LYS A 155 -20.80 30.29 -1.32
C LYS A 155 -21.97 29.61 -0.59
N GLN A 156 -22.22 29.93 0.68
CA GLN A 156 -23.38 29.39 1.40
C GLN A 156 -24.71 29.86 0.79
N GLN A 157 -24.78 31.09 0.28
CA GLN A 157 -25.97 31.58 -0.43
C GLN A 157 -26.18 30.86 -1.77
N ALA A 158 -25.10 30.47 -2.45
CA ALA A 158 -25.17 29.66 -3.65
C ALA A 158 -25.61 28.21 -3.41
N ASP A 159 -25.72 27.78 -2.14
CA ASP A 159 -26.14 26.43 -1.73
C ASP A 159 -27.57 26.44 -1.13
N ILE A 160 -28.36 27.52 -1.32
CA ILE A 160 -29.76 27.58 -0.90
C ILE A 160 -30.58 26.54 -1.64
N THR A 161 -31.32 25.71 -0.90
CA THR A 161 -32.22 24.71 -1.48
C THR A 161 -33.67 25.12 -1.30
N ARG A 162 -34.52 24.75 -2.27
CA ARG A 162 -35.95 25.07 -2.24
C ARG A 162 -36.78 23.82 -2.42
N THR A 163 -37.86 23.69 -1.66
CA THR A 163 -38.90 22.72 -1.96
C THR A 163 -39.88 23.37 -2.92
N VAL A 164 -40.12 22.74 -4.06
CA VAL A 164 -40.85 23.36 -5.18
C VAL A 164 -41.95 22.43 -5.65
N ARG A 165 -43.09 23.00 -6.04
CA ARG A 165 -44.11 22.30 -6.80
C ARG A 165 -44.47 23.05 -8.07
N HIS A 166 -44.92 22.34 -9.08
CA HIS A 166 -45.28 22.94 -10.36
C HIS A 166 -46.52 22.31 -11.03
N ILE A 167 -47.11 23.04 -11.97
CA ILE A 167 -48.06 22.52 -12.95
C ILE A 167 -47.45 22.77 -14.32
N LEU A 168 -47.18 21.71 -15.08
CA LEU A 168 -46.67 21.78 -16.44
C LEU A 168 -47.82 21.58 -17.43
N ILE A 169 -47.97 22.48 -18.40
CA ILE A 169 -48.71 22.20 -19.64
C ILE A 169 -47.68 21.92 -20.72
N ALA A 170 -47.57 20.65 -21.12
CA ALA A 170 -46.56 20.22 -22.06
C ALA A 170 -46.85 20.79 -23.46
N LEU A 171 -45.82 21.30 -24.13
CA LEU A 171 -45.93 21.75 -25.51
C LEU A 171 -44.78 21.20 -26.35
N PRO A 172 -45.06 20.66 -27.55
CA PRO A 172 -44.02 20.28 -28.47
C PRO A 172 -43.21 21.51 -28.92
N LYS A 173 -41.96 21.28 -29.32
CA LYS A 173 -41.01 22.34 -29.68
C LYS A 173 -41.49 23.22 -30.85
N ASP A 174 -42.33 22.65 -31.71
CA ASP A 174 -42.93 23.25 -32.90
C ASP A 174 -44.41 23.62 -32.72
N ALA A 175 -44.90 23.72 -31.47
CA ALA A 175 -46.26 24.16 -31.19
C ALA A 175 -46.58 25.50 -31.87
N ASP A 176 -47.75 25.57 -32.51
CA ASP A 176 -48.21 26.81 -33.14
C ASP A 176 -48.60 27.88 -32.10
N ALA A 177 -48.71 29.13 -32.56
CA ALA A 177 -49.02 30.26 -31.68
C ALA A 177 -50.36 30.12 -30.94
N VAL A 178 -51.32 29.41 -31.54
CA VAL A 178 -52.65 29.18 -30.94
C VAL A 178 -52.53 28.21 -29.76
N ALA A 179 -51.78 27.12 -29.92
CA ALA A 179 -51.51 26.14 -28.88
C ALA A 179 -50.68 26.73 -27.74
N ILE A 180 -49.67 27.55 -28.05
CA ILE A 180 -48.85 28.25 -27.05
C ILE A 180 -49.71 29.17 -26.19
N GLU A 181 -50.58 29.97 -26.80
CA GLU A 181 -51.43 30.92 -26.09
C GLU A 181 -52.55 30.22 -25.31
N ALA A 182 -53.12 29.14 -25.86
CA ALA A 182 -54.10 28.33 -25.15
C ALA A 182 -53.52 27.68 -23.88
N ALA A 183 -52.30 27.14 -23.96
CA ALA A 183 -51.60 26.57 -22.81
C ALA A 183 -51.28 27.61 -21.73
N LYS A 184 -50.85 28.80 -22.14
CA LYS A 184 -50.62 29.93 -21.22
C LYS A 184 -51.93 30.34 -20.52
N ASN A 185 -53.02 30.49 -21.27
CA ASN A 185 -54.32 30.85 -20.73
C ASN A 185 -54.89 29.81 -19.76
N LYS A 186 -54.61 28.51 -19.98
CA LYS A 186 -54.95 27.45 -19.02
C LYS A 186 -54.25 27.66 -17.68
N LEU A 187 -52.94 27.96 -17.69
CA LEU A 187 -52.22 28.23 -16.44
C LEU A 187 -52.62 29.54 -15.78
N LEU A 188 -52.98 30.58 -16.55
CA LEU A 188 -53.53 31.82 -15.98
C LEU A 188 -54.87 31.55 -15.25
N ALA A 189 -55.74 30.74 -15.84
CA ALA A 189 -57.00 30.33 -15.21
C ALA A 189 -56.75 29.48 -13.95
N ALA A 190 -55.83 28.50 -14.03
CA ALA A 190 -55.43 27.67 -12.90
C ALA A 190 -54.87 28.52 -11.75
N ARG A 191 -53.96 29.45 -12.06
CA ARG A 191 -53.40 30.40 -11.10
C ARG A 191 -54.49 31.23 -10.41
N ALA A 192 -55.43 31.79 -11.16
CA ALA A 192 -56.53 32.58 -10.59
C ALA A 192 -57.45 31.71 -9.69
N ALA A 193 -57.69 30.46 -10.07
CA ALA A 193 -58.48 29.52 -9.27
C ALA A 193 -57.77 29.15 -7.95
N ILE A 194 -56.45 28.93 -8.00
CA ILE A 194 -55.65 28.65 -6.81
C ILE A 194 -55.58 29.88 -5.89
N LEU A 195 -55.31 31.08 -6.43
CA LEU A 195 -55.22 32.32 -5.64
C LEU A 195 -56.55 32.73 -5.00
N SER A 196 -57.69 32.41 -5.63
CA SER A 196 -59.02 32.64 -5.05
C SER A 196 -59.45 31.56 -4.04
N GLY A 197 -58.65 30.52 -3.84
CA GLY A 197 -58.96 29.40 -2.96
C GLY A 197 -60.05 28.46 -3.48
N LYS A 198 -60.44 28.58 -4.77
CA LYS A 198 -61.48 27.75 -5.39
C LYS A 198 -61.06 26.28 -5.51
N ILE A 199 -59.77 26.02 -5.64
CA ILE A 199 -59.16 24.70 -5.72
C ILE A 199 -57.76 24.76 -5.11
N SER A 200 -57.29 23.65 -4.53
CA SER A 200 -55.92 23.57 -4.02
C SER A 200 -54.92 23.41 -5.18
N PHE A 201 -53.68 23.89 -5.01
CA PHE A 201 -52.62 23.67 -6.00
C PHE A 201 -52.46 22.18 -6.33
N ALA A 202 -52.49 21.31 -5.31
CA ALA A 202 -52.31 19.87 -5.47
C ALA A 202 -53.43 19.23 -6.29
N ASP A 203 -54.67 19.65 -6.10
CA ASP A 203 -55.82 19.12 -6.86
C ASP A 203 -55.80 19.65 -8.31
N GLU A 204 -55.45 20.92 -8.50
CA GLU A 204 -55.28 21.50 -9.84
C GLU A 204 -54.12 20.82 -10.58
N ALA A 205 -52.99 20.54 -9.90
CA ALA A 205 -51.86 19.83 -10.48
C ALA A 205 -52.23 18.41 -10.92
N ARG A 206 -52.98 17.65 -10.11
CA ARG A 206 -53.47 16.32 -10.50
C ARG A 206 -54.42 16.37 -11.69
N ALA A 207 -55.25 17.39 -11.77
CA ALA A 207 -56.22 17.55 -12.85
C ALA A 207 -55.56 18.00 -14.16
N LEU A 208 -54.60 18.94 -14.08
CA LEU A 208 -54.16 19.74 -15.21
C LEU A 208 -52.70 19.51 -15.63
N SER A 209 -51.81 19.07 -14.73
CA SER A 209 -50.38 18.92 -15.05
C SER A 209 -50.15 17.75 -16.01
N ASP A 210 -49.22 17.96 -16.94
CA ASP A 210 -48.72 16.96 -17.89
C ASP A 210 -47.38 16.36 -17.45
N ASP A 211 -46.82 16.77 -16.29
CA ASP A 211 -45.59 16.19 -15.76
C ASP A 211 -45.84 14.81 -15.09
N PRO A 212 -45.39 13.69 -15.69
CA PRO A 212 -45.63 12.36 -15.13
C PRO A 212 -44.92 12.11 -13.79
N GLY A 213 -43.86 12.88 -13.47
CA GLY A 213 -43.08 12.68 -12.25
C GLY A 213 -43.73 13.25 -10.98
N SER A 214 -44.44 14.37 -11.11
CA SER A 214 -45.00 15.11 -9.98
C SER A 214 -46.52 15.24 -9.98
N LYS A 215 -47.21 15.05 -11.12
CA LYS A 215 -48.67 15.21 -11.26
C LYS A 215 -49.47 14.53 -10.15
N ASP A 216 -49.27 13.22 -9.97
CA ASP A 216 -50.04 12.43 -9.00
C ASP A 216 -49.73 12.81 -7.54
N LYS A 217 -48.56 13.42 -7.31
CA LYS A 217 -48.10 13.97 -6.02
C LYS A 217 -48.54 15.43 -5.82
N GLY A 218 -49.47 15.94 -6.62
CA GLY A 218 -49.94 17.31 -6.53
C GLY A 218 -48.91 18.34 -7.03
N GLY A 219 -48.06 17.95 -7.96
CA GLY A 219 -47.05 18.80 -8.59
C GLY A 219 -45.74 18.91 -7.81
N ASP A 220 -45.58 18.18 -6.70
CA ASP A 220 -44.39 18.26 -5.84
C ASP A 220 -43.13 17.66 -6.50
N LEU A 221 -42.10 18.49 -6.63
CA LEU A 221 -40.77 18.13 -7.15
C LEU A 221 -39.78 17.78 -6.03
N GLY A 222 -40.14 17.97 -4.76
CA GLY A 222 -39.26 17.77 -3.63
C GLY A 222 -38.24 18.91 -3.45
N ILE A 223 -37.11 18.60 -2.82
CA ILE A 223 -36.00 19.55 -2.62
C ILE A 223 -35.21 19.67 -3.92
N VAL A 224 -35.03 20.90 -4.36
CA VAL A 224 -34.31 21.30 -5.55
C VAL A 224 -33.05 22.06 -5.12
N SER A 225 -31.90 21.60 -5.61
CA SER A 225 -30.62 22.28 -5.44
C SER A 225 -30.32 23.23 -6.61
N PRO A 226 -29.49 24.27 -6.41
CA PRO A 226 -29.09 25.17 -7.49
C PRO A 226 -28.48 24.42 -8.68
N GLY A 227 -28.90 24.77 -9.89
CA GLY A 227 -28.50 24.14 -11.15
C GLY A 227 -29.24 22.84 -11.52
N GLU A 228 -30.18 22.36 -10.70
CA GLU A 228 -30.97 21.15 -11.03
C GLU A 228 -32.14 21.43 -11.99
N MET A 229 -32.58 22.67 -12.13
CA MET A 229 -33.72 23.06 -12.96
C MET A 229 -33.28 23.73 -14.27
N VAL A 230 -34.15 23.75 -15.27
CA VAL A 230 -33.88 24.51 -16.50
C VAL A 230 -33.89 26.01 -16.20
N LYS A 231 -32.95 26.73 -16.80
CA LYS A 231 -32.70 28.15 -16.53
C LYS A 231 -33.95 29.04 -16.39
N PRO A 232 -34.95 29.01 -17.29
CA PRO A 232 -36.14 29.85 -17.13
C PRO A 232 -36.99 29.50 -15.89
N PHE A 233 -37.02 28.21 -15.52
CA PHE A 233 -37.73 27.73 -14.33
C PHE A 233 -36.99 28.17 -13.07
N GLU A 234 -35.67 28.01 -13.05
CA GLU A 234 -34.81 28.39 -11.93
C GLU A 234 -34.85 29.91 -11.67
N GLU A 235 -34.69 30.72 -12.73
CA GLU A 235 -34.77 32.19 -12.64
C GLU A 235 -36.12 32.67 -12.09
N ALA A 236 -37.21 32.00 -12.46
CA ALA A 236 -38.53 32.31 -11.94
C ALA A 236 -38.67 31.86 -10.48
N MET A 237 -38.24 30.64 -10.15
CA MET A 237 -38.25 30.09 -8.80
C MET A 237 -37.47 30.98 -7.82
N ASP A 238 -36.29 31.48 -8.21
CA ASP A 238 -35.42 32.33 -7.38
C ASP A 238 -36.05 33.67 -7.02
N GLN A 239 -37.04 34.14 -7.80
CA GLN A 239 -37.74 35.39 -7.56
C GLN A 239 -38.99 35.22 -6.69
N LEU A 240 -39.44 33.98 -6.45
CA LEU A 240 -40.65 33.71 -5.68
C LEU A 240 -40.35 33.70 -4.18
N LYS A 241 -41.25 34.30 -3.40
CA LYS A 241 -41.30 34.07 -1.96
C LYS A 241 -41.95 32.73 -1.66
N VAL A 242 -41.66 32.18 -0.47
CA VAL A 242 -42.33 30.96 0.00
C VAL A 242 -43.85 31.17 0.04
N GLY A 243 -44.59 30.30 -0.64
CA GLY A 243 -46.05 30.33 -0.82
C GLY A 243 -46.54 31.20 -1.98
N GLU A 244 -45.64 31.83 -2.74
CA GLU A 244 -46.00 32.65 -3.90
C GLU A 244 -46.08 31.81 -5.18
N LEU A 245 -47.14 32.06 -5.98
CA LEU A 245 -47.29 31.46 -7.30
C LEU A 245 -46.69 32.37 -8.39
N SER A 246 -45.84 31.79 -9.22
CA SER A 246 -45.30 32.45 -10.41
C SER A 246 -46.38 32.88 -11.39
N GLU A 247 -46.05 33.82 -12.28
CA GLU A 247 -46.73 33.88 -13.58
C GLU A 247 -46.38 32.64 -14.41
N PRO A 248 -47.15 32.29 -15.46
CA PRO A 248 -46.76 31.20 -16.36
C PRO A 248 -45.36 31.42 -16.92
N VAL A 249 -44.48 30.45 -16.75
CA VAL A 249 -43.06 30.49 -17.15
C VAL A 249 -42.85 29.57 -18.35
N ARG A 250 -42.26 30.09 -19.44
CA ARG A 250 -41.99 29.29 -20.64
C ARG A 250 -40.66 28.57 -20.52
N SER A 251 -40.66 27.25 -20.75
CA SER A 251 -39.43 26.46 -20.91
C SER A 251 -39.46 25.65 -22.21
N ALA A 252 -38.41 24.85 -22.43
CA ALA A 252 -38.35 23.88 -23.53
C ALA A 252 -39.42 22.77 -23.43
N TYR A 253 -39.98 22.53 -22.25
CA TYR A 253 -40.95 21.46 -22.00
C TYR A 253 -42.41 21.92 -22.10
N GLY A 254 -42.66 23.23 -22.05
CA GLY A 254 -44.02 23.73 -21.98
C GLY A 254 -44.14 25.04 -21.22
N TRP A 255 -45.33 25.30 -20.69
CA TRP A 255 -45.54 26.37 -19.72
C TRP A 255 -45.62 25.77 -18.31
N HIS A 256 -45.01 26.46 -17.34
CA HIS A 256 -45.00 26.05 -15.95
C HIS A 256 -45.69 27.10 -15.08
N LEU A 257 -46.48 26.65 -14.11
CA LEU A 257 -46.89 27.44 -12.96
C LEU A 257 -46.15 26.90 -11.75
N ILE A 258 -45.37 27.74 -11.07
CA ILE A 258 -44.38 27.34 -10.07
C ILE A 258 -44.77 27.91 -8.71
N GLU A 259 -44.56 27.14 -7.64
CA GLU A 259 -44.65 27.62 -6.26
C GLU A 259 -43.51 27.06 -5.42
N VAL A 260 -42.82 27.94 -4.68
CA VAL A 260 -41.84 27.55 -3.67
C VAL A 260 -42.56 27.32 -2.36
N THR A 261 -42.56 26.09 -1.85
CA THR A 261 -43.27 25.72 -0.61
C THR A 261 -42.39 25.80 0.62
N LYS A 262 -41.07 25.72 0.45
CA LYS A 262 -40.08 25.91 1.52
C LYS A 262 -38.77 26.42 0.93
N GLU A 263 -38.09 27.28 1.67
CA GLU A 263 -36.70 27.67 1.40
C GLU A 263 -35.84 27.26 2.60
N SER A 264 -34.66 26.70 2.34
CA SER A 264 -33.72 26.25 3.36
C SER A 264 -32.34 26.85 3.10
N HIS A 265 -31.86 27.63 4.06
CA HIS A 265 -30.52 28.23 4.02
C HIS A 265 -29.53 27.33 4.77
N PRO A 266 -28.32 27.12 4.24
CA PRO A 266 -27.23 26.56 5.02
C PRO A 266 -26.94 27.42 6.26
N ALA A 267 -26.54 26.79 7.35
CA ALA A 267 -26.14 27.51 8.56
C ALA A 267 -24.82 28.26 8.29
N ILE A 268 -24.87 29.59 8.31
CA ILE A 268 -23.68 30.45 8.20
C ILE A 268 -23.06 30.58 9.58
N GLN A 269 -21.82 30.08 9.74
CA GLN A 269 -21.10 30.23 10.99
C GLN A 269 -20.63 31.69 11.16
N PRO A 270 -20.70 32.27 12.38
CA PRO A 270 -20.20 33.62 12.64
C PRO A 270 -18.71 33.75 12.32
N LEU A 271 -18.30 34.92 11.82
CA LEU A 271 -16.88 35.20 11.56
C LEU A 271 -16.00 34.98 12.79
N ALA A 272 -16.49 35.27 14.00
CA ALA A 272 -15.73 35.05 15.22
C ALA A 272 -15.27 33.60 15.38
N ASP A 273 -16.11 32.64 15.01
CA ASP A 273 -15.83 31.21 15.12
C ASP A 273 -14.91 30.72 14.00
N LEU A 274 -15.02 31.31 12.81
CA LEU A 274 -14.22 30.96 11.63
C LEU A 274 -12.91 31.75 11.50
N ARG A 275 -12.70 32.81 12.29
CA ARG A 275 -11.60 33.76 12.09
C ARG A 275 -10.24 33.08 12.06
N ASP A 276 -9.98 32.20 13.02
CA ASP A 276 -8.69 31.52 13.14
C ASP A 276 -8.48 30.53 12.00
N GLN A 277 -9.52 29.78 11.61
CA GLN A 277 -9.48 28.86 10.48
C GLN A 277 -9.24 29.59 9.15
N LEU A 278 -9.95 30.69 8.91
CA LEU A 278 -9.78 31.51 7.71
C LEU A 278 -8.39 32.14 7.68
N THR A 279 -7.89 32.62 8.83
CA THR A 279 -6.54 33.17 8.95
C THR A 279 -5.48 32.11 8.65
N ALA A 280 -5.64 30.90 9.18
CA ALA A 280 -4.73 29.79 8.90
C ALA A 280 -4.75 29.41 7.41
N THR A 281 -5.94 29.27 6.83
CA THR A 281 -6.13 28.94 5.40
C THR A 281 -5.49 30.00 4.49
N LEU A 282 -5.74 31.29 4.78
CA LEU A 282 -5.15 32.40 4.03
C LEU A 282 -3.63 32.43 4.18
N ARG A 283 -3.11 32.12 5.38
CA ARG A 283 -1.67 32.03 5.60
C ARG A 283 -1.06 30.90 4.79
N GLU A 284 -1.66 29.71 4.80
CA GLU A 284 -1.19 28.57 4.00
C GLU A 284 -1.17 28.88 2.50
N GLN A 285 -2.25 29.45 1.97
CA GLN A 285 -2.32 29.88 0.57
C GLN A 285 -1.25 30.92 0.21
N GLN A 286 -1.00 31.87 1.12
CA GLN A 286 0.02 32.90 0.91
C GLN A 286 1.43 32.31 1.02
N VAL A 287 1.68 31.36 1.94
CA VAL A 287 2.95 30.61 2.04
C VAL A 287 3.21 29.87 0.74
N GLU A 288 2.23 29.12 0.24
CA GLU A 288 2.36 28.35 -1.00
C GLU A 288 2.70 29.27 -2.19
N LYS A 289 1.97 30.38 -2.33
CA LYS A 289 2.24 31.37 -3.39
C LYS A 289 3.65 31.99 -3.28
N ILE A 290 4.08 32.34 -2.06
CA ILE A 290 5.42 32.90 -1.84
C ILE A 290 6.47 31.83 -2.09
N TYR A 291 6.27 30.61 -1.63
CA TYR A 291 7.18 29.48 -1.84
C TYR A 291 7.47 29.25 -3.32
N TYR A 292 6.45 29.22 -4.19
CA TYR A 292 6.68 29.06 -5.63
C TYR A 292 7.49 30.22 -6.23
N ASN A 293 7.16 31.47 -5.88
CA ASN A 293 7.85 32.64 -6.42
C ASN A 293 9.30 32.74 -5.91
N GLU A 294 9.51 32.53 -4.62
CA GLU A 294 10.84 32.58 -3.99
C GLU A 294 11.67 31.34 -4.39
N GLY A 295 11.05 30.20 -4.65
CA GLY A 295 11.72 29.01 -5.19
C GLY A 295 12.28 29.26 -6.60
N GLU A 296 11.52 29.92 -7.47
CA GLU A 296 11.99 30.31 -8.80
C GLU A 296 13.15 31.32 -8.72
N LYS A 297 13.03 32.35 -7.89
CA LYS A 297 14.10 33.32 -7.65
C LYS A 297 15.34 32.66 -7.09
N LEU A 298 15.20 31.85 -6.04
CA LEU A 298 16.31 31.12 -5.43
C LEU A 298 17.01 30.24 -6.47
N SER A 299 16.26 29.53 -7.33
CA SER A 299 16.83 28.71 -8.40
C SER A 299 17.62 29.53 -9.43
N ASN A 300 17.17 30.74 -9.77
CA ASN A 300 17.88 31.62 -10.71
C ASN A 300 19.13 32.23 -10.05
N ASP A 301 18.99 32.78 -8.84
CA ASP A 301 20.07 33.43 -8.10
C ASP A 301 21.24 32.46 -7.82
N VAL A 302 20.95 31.22 -7.41
CA VAL A 302 22.03 30.24 -7.13
C VAL A 302 22.75 29.78 -8.38
N TYR A 303 22.11 29.90 -9.55
CA TYR A 303 22.72 29.63 -10.86
C TYR A 303 23.58 30.81 -11.33
N GLU A 304 23.15 32.06 -11.08
CA GLU A 304 23.92 33.27 -11.37
C GLU A 304 25.14 33.44 -10.44
N HIS A 305 25.05 32.92 -9.21
CA HIS A 305 26.11 32.94 -8.20
C HIS A 305 26.57 31.53 -7.81
N PRO A 306 27.14 30.73 -8.72
CA PRO A 306 27.34 29.30 -8.51
C PRO A 306 28.41 28.97 -7.47
N ASP A 307 29.22 29.94 -7.05
CA ASP A 307 30.33 29.79 -6.11
C ASP A 307 30.03 30.24 -4.67
N SER A 308 28.82 30.73 -4.38
CA SER A 308 28.41 31.16 -3.04
C SER A 308 26.90 31.09 -2.84
N LEU A 309 26.47 30.75 -1.62
CA LEU A 309 25.05 30.86 -1.21
C LEU A 309 24.72 32.23 -0.61
N ILE A 310 25.72 33.03 -0.25
CA ILE A 310 25.51 34.29 0.49
C ILE A 310 24.66 35.29 -0.31
N PRO A 311 24.94 35.58 -1.61
CA PRO A 311 24.16 36.55 -2.38
C PRO A 311 22.68 36.16 -2.47
N SER A 312 22.40 34.88 -2.76
CA SER A 312 21.04 34.36 -2.84
C SER A 312 20.32 34.43 -1.49
N ALA A 313 21.02 34.11 -0.39
CA ALA A 313 20.42 34.20 0.94
C ALA A 313 20.05 35.66 1.28
N GLU A 314 20.93 36.62 1.00
CA GLU A 314 20.68 38.05 1.24
C GLU A 314 19.54 38.60 0.36
N ALA A 315 19.50 38.23 -0.93
CA ALA A 315 18.47 38.68 -1.87
C ALA A 315 17.06 38.24 -1.46
N LEU A 316 16.94 37.04 -0.89
CA LEU A 316 15.68 36.46 -0.42
C LEU A 316 15.39 36.72 1.08
N GLY A 317 16.30 37.35 1.82
CA GLY A 317 16.16 37.54 3.27
C GLY A 317 16.21 36.23 4.07
N LEU A 318 16.86 35.20 3.53
CA LEU A 318 17.06 33.89 4.15
C LEU A 318 18.45 33.80 4.80
N SER A 319 18.69 32.74 5.57
CA SER A 319 19.98 32.49 6.23
C SER A 319 20.69 31.26 5.67
N VAL A 320 22.00 31.34 5.48
CA VAL A 320 22.83 30.16 5.20
C VAL A 320 23.08 29.39 6.49
N GLN A 321 22.69 28.12 6.49
CA GLN A 321 22.89 27.17 7.58
C GLN A 321 24.03 26.20 7.25
N THR A 322 24.55 25.48 8.26
CA THR A 322 25.60 24.47 8.09
C THR A 322 25.14 23.13 8.67
N SER A 323 25.28 22.05 7.91
CA SER A 323 24.92 20.69 8.33
C SER A 323 25.98 20.05 9.23
N ASP A 324 25.59 18.96 9.90
CA ASP A 324 26.53 17.97 10.42
C ASP A 324 27.16 17.13 9.29
N TRP A 325 28.09 16.25 9.68
CA TRP A 325 28.73 15.31 8.77
C TRP A 325 27.73 14.30 8.20
N MET A 326 27.79 14.07 6.90
CA MET A 326 27.05 13.01 6.22
C MET A 326 27.95 12.22 5.28
N THR A 327 27.61 10.95 5.07
CA THR A 327 28.19 10.04 4.07
C THR A 327 27.22 9.88 2.90
N ARG A 328 27.60 9.10 1.88
CA ARG A 328 26.68 8.76 0.78
C ARG A 328 25.44 8.01 1.26
N ASP A 329 25.58 7.22 2.32
CA ASP A 329 24.57 6.28 2.80
C ASP A 329 23.77 6.79 4.02
N SER A 330 24.33 7.73 4.79
CA SER A 330 23.70 8.23 6.02
C SER A 330 24.01 9.70 6.32
N GLY A 331 23.10 10.36 7.02
CA GLY A 331 23.24 11.73 7.52
C GLY A 331 22.13 12.07 8.50
N THR A 332 22.19 13.26 9.10
CA THR A 332 21.16 13.82 9.99
C THR A 332 20.66 15.15 9.44
N GLY A 333 19.49 15.62 9.91
CA GLY A 333 18.86 16.85 9.41
C GLY A 333 18.54 16.72 7.92
N ILE A 334 18.95 17.71 7.11
CA ILE A 334 18.81 17.64 5.64
C ILE A 334 19.52 16.42 5.03
N GLY A 335 20.54 15.88 5.70
CA GLY A 335 21.27 14.69 5.27
C GLY A 335 20.50 13.37 5.45
N ASP A 336 19.34 13.38 6.12
CA ASP A 336 18.42 12.24 6.15
C ASP A 336 17.72 12.04 4.80
N ASN A 337 17.57 13.13 4.02
CA ASN A 337 16.97 13.07 2.69
C ASN A 337 17.97 12.51 1.64
N GLU A 338 17.56 11.46 0.93
CA GLU A 338 18.40 10.80 -0.07
C GLU A 338 18.77 11.72 -1.25
N LYS A 339 17.87 12.62 -1.68
CA LYS A 339 18.14 13.55 -2.77
C LYS A 339 19.25 14.53 -2.39
N VAL A 340 19.26 15.00 -1.13
CA VAL A 340 20.33 15.84 -0.58
C VAL A 340 21.65 15.09 -0.60
N ARG A 341 21.70 13.84 -0.10
CA ARG A 341 22.92 13.03 -0.15
C ARG A 341 23.39 12.81 -1.60
N LYS A 342 22.50 12.48 -2.54
CA LYS A 342 22.86 12.33 -3.95
C LYS A 342 23.47 13.59 -4.55
N ALA A 343 22.88 14.75 -4.28
CA ALA A 343 23.41 16.03 -4.75
C ALA A 343 24.73 16.40 -4.06
N ALA A 344 24.85 16.17 -2.75
CA ALA A 344 26.03 16.50 -1.94
C ALA A 344 27.32 15.83 -2.44
N PHE A 345 27.18 14.61 -2.98
CA PHE A 345 28.28 13.84 -3.54
C PHE A 345 28.28 13.79 -5.08
N SER A 346 27.55 14.71 -5.73
CA SER A 346 27.59 14.89 -7.18
C SER A 346 28.89 15.58 -7.60
N LYS A 347 29.24 15.46 -8.88
CA LYS A 347 30.43 16.12 -9.43
C LYS A 347 30.35 17.65 -9.27
N GLU A 348 29.18 18.23 -9.44
CA GLU A 348 28.92 19.67 -9.37
C GLU A 348 29.16 20.19 -7.95
N VAL A 349 28.56 19.55 -6.94
CA VAL A 349 28.67 20.02 -5.55
C VAL A 349 29.99 19.62 -4.91
N LEU A 350 30.42 18.37 -5.08
CA LEU A 350 31.61 17.84 -4.38
C LEU A 350 32.92 18.23 -5.07
N GLU A 351 33.03 17.97 -6.38
CA GLU A 351 34.29 18.15 -7.11
C GLU A 351 34.46 19.59 -7.59
N GLN A 352 33.42 20.17 -8.20
CA GLN A 352 33.45 21.52 -8.75
C GLN A 352 33.16 22.60 -7.70
N LYS A 353 32.66 22.20 -6.51
CA LYS A 353 32.28 23.11 -5.43
C LYS A 353 31.31 24.18 -5.94
N LEU A 354 30.26 23.76 -6.64
CA LEU A 354 29.18 24.63 -7.09
C LEU A 354 27.96 24.46 -6.19
N ASN A 355 27.06 25.43 -6.23
CA ASN A 355 25.74 25.30 -5.63
C ASN A 355 24.95 24.20 -6.36
N SER A 356 24.12 23.46 -5.64
CA SER A 356 23.16 22.54 -6.25
C SER A 356 22.03 23.29 -6.95
N SER A 357 21.28 22.59 -7.80
CA SER A 357 19.90 23.00 -8.12
C SER A 357 19.02 22.98 -6.86
N LEU A 358 17.82 23.56 -6.95
CA LEU A 358 16.82 23.42 -5.89
C LEU A 358 16.45 21.94 -5.69
N ILE A 359 16.55 21.46 -4.45
CA ILE A 359 16.27 20.07 -4.06
C ILE A 359 15.00 20.06 -3.22
N GLU A 360 13.95 19.44 -3.73
CA GLU A 360 12.69 19.29 -3.01
C GLU A 360 12.77 18.18 -1.95
N LEU A 361 12.64 18.57 -0.69
CA LEU A 361 12.59 17.67 0.47
C LEU A 361 11.18 17.11 0.67
N SER A 362 10.17 17.98 0.60
CA SER A 362 8.75 17.63 0.68
C SER A 362 7.88 18.75 0.06
N ALA A 363 6.54 18.62 0.14
CA ALA A 363 5.64 19.65 -0.37
C ALA A 363 5.89 20.99 0.37
N ASN A 364 6.27 22.01 -0.40
CA ASN A 364 6.66 23.34 0.08
C ASN A 364 7.95 23.40 0.92
N ASP A 365 8.82 22.39 0.86
CA ASP A 365 10.10 22.37 1.57
C ASP A 365 11.23 21.98 0.63
N SER A 366 12.15 22.92 0.39
CA SER A 366 13.27 22.74 -0.52
C SER A 366 14.56 23.32 0.04
N VAL A 367 15.69 22.77 -0.41
CA VAL A 367 17.02 23.27 -0.07
C VAL A 367 17.89 23.46 -1.30
N VAL A 368 18.81 24.43 -1.23
CA VAL A 368 19.98 24.51 -2.11
C VAL A 368 21.21 24.30 -1.25
N ILE A 369 22.09 23.40 -1.67
CA ILE A 369 23.27 22.99 -0.91
C ILE A 369 24.56 23.37 -1.63
N ARG A 370 25.63 23.49 -0.85
CA ARG A 370 27.01 23.70 -1.30
C ARG A 370 27.94 22.95 -0.36
N VAL A 371 29.03 22.39 -0.87
CA VAL A 371 30.04 21.76 0.01
C VAL A 371 30.70 22.81 0.92
N HIS A 372 30.65 22.57 2.23
CA HIS A 372 31.32 23.38 3.25
C HIS A 372 32.67 22.76 3.63
N GLU A 373 32.68 21.46 3.92
CA GLU A 373 33.88 20.69 4.25
C GLU A 373 33.77 19.30 3.61
N HIS A 374 34.88 18.77 3.09
CA HIS A 374 34.94 17.43 2.50
C HIS A 374 36.13 16.66 3.10
N GLN A 375 35.86 15.46 3.60
CA GLN A 375 36.87 14.51 4.04
C GLN A 375 36.79 13.24 3.16
N PRO A 376 37.84 12.96 2.35
CA PRO A 376 37.86 11.80 1.48
C PRO A 376 37.91 10.50 2.28
N ALA A 377 37.53 9.41 1.62
CA ALA A 377 37.67 8.08 2.20
C ALA A 377 39.12 7.84 2.63
N THR A 378 39.33 7.52 3.90
CA THR A 378 40.67 7.40 4.49
C THR A 378 40.83 6.01 5.10
N PRO A 379 41.84 5.22 4.68
CA PRO A 379 42.13 3.93 5.32
C PRO A 379 42.37 4.11 6.82
N LEU A 380 41.70 3.31 7.63
CA LEU A 380 41.96 3.24 9.06
C LEU A 380 43.29 2.50 9.26
N SER A 381 44.11 3.02 10.16
CA SER A 381 45.37 2.38 10.55
C SER A 381 45.11 1.09 11.31
N LEU A 382 46.09 0.16 11.27
CA LEU A 382 46.01 -1.08 12.05
C LEU A 382 45.72 -0.79 13.54
N ALA A 383 46.33 0.24 14.10
CA ALA A 383 46.12 0.63 15.50
C ALA A 383 44.65 0.99 15.81
N GLU A 384 43.97 1.68 14.88
CA GLU A 384 42.56 2.06 15.04
C GLU A 384 41.61 0.85 15.02
N VAL A 385 41.96 -0.21 14.29
CA VAL A 385 41.09 -1.39 14.10
C VAL A 385 41.54 -2.63 14.85
N THR A 386 42.67 -2.58 15.56
CA THR A 386 43.24 -3.75 16.27
C THR A 386 42.24 -4.37 17.25
N ALA A 387 41.51 -3.56 18.02
CA ALA A 387 40.53 -4.06 18.98
C ALA A 387 39.40 -4.83 18.28
N GLN A 388 38.87 -4.27 17.18
CA GLN A 388 37.82 -4.90 16.37
C GLN A 388 38.31 -6.22 15.76
N ILE A 389 39.50 -6.23 15.15
CA ILE A 389 40.09 -7.42 14.54
C ILE A 389 40.32 -8.51 15.59
N THR A 390 40.83 -8.14 16.76
CA THR A 390 41.04 -9.07 17.88
C THR A 390 39.73 -9.76 18.26
N THR A 391 38.65 -9.00 18.42
CA THR A 391 37.33 -9.56 18.72
C THR A 391 36.84 -10.49 17.62
N THR A 392 36.97 -10.11 16.35
CA THR A 392 36.57 -10.93 15.20
C THR A 392 37.32 -12.26 15.17
N LEU A 393 38.66 -12.22 15.21
CA LEU A 393 39.51 -13.41 15.18
C LEU A 393 39.26 -14.32 16.39
N THR A 394 39.10 -13.73 17.58
CA THR A 394 38.76 -14.50 18.80
C THR A 394 37.44 -15.24 18.62
N ASN A 395 36.41 -14.56 18.12
CA ASN A 395 35.10 -15.17 17.88
C ASN A 395 35.15 -16.30 16.83
N GLN A 396 35.93 -16.10 15.76
CA GLN A 396 36.16 -17.12 14.73
C GLN A 396 36.87 -18.34 15.32
N ALA A 397 37.93 -18.14 16.10
CA ALA A 397 38.67 -19.22 16.74
C ALA A 397 37.79 -20.02 17.73
N ILE A 398 36.95 -19.34 18.52
CA ILE A 398 35.97 -20.00 19.41
C ILE A 398 34.98 -20.86 18.62
N SER A 399 34.41 -20.32 17.53
CA SER A 399 33.48 -21.07 16.68
C SER A 399 34.15 -22.30 16.05
N GLN A 400 35.36 -22.15 15.51
CA GLN A 400 36.13 -23.27 14.96
C GLN A 400 36.42 -24.34 16.01
N ALA A 401 36.80 -23.93 17.24
CA ALA A 401 37.06 -24.85 18.34
C ALA A 401 35.81 -25.62 18.77
N LEU A 402 34.65 -24.94 18.88
CA LEU A 402 33.35 -25.56 19.16
C LEU A 402 32.98 -26.60 18.10
N THR A 403 33.07 -26.25 16.81
CA THR A 403 32.77 -27.17 15.71
C THR A 403 33.73 -28.38 15.69
N ALA A 404 35.02 -28.17 15.99
CA ALA A 404 35.99 -29.25 16.08
C ALA A 404 35.70 -30.19 17.26
N GLU A 405 35.31 -29.67 18.42
CA GLU A 405 34.91 -30.46 19.59
C GLU A 405 33.61 -31.23 19.33
N ALA A 406 32.60 -30.59 18.74
CA ALA A 406 31.37 -31.24 18.30
C ALA A 406 31.64 -32.39 17.33
N SER A 407 32.56 -32.19 16.38
CA SER A 407 32.98 -33.23 15.43
C SER A 407 33.66 -34.42 16.11
N LYS A 408 34.46 -34.18 17.16
CA LYS A 408 35.06 -35.26 17.96
C LYS A 408 34.01 -36.06 18.72
N ILE A 409 33.03 -35.38 19.34
CA ILE A 409 31.91 -36.02 20.05
C ILE A 409 31.11 -36.89 19.09
N ARG A 410 30.74 -36.34 17.92
CA ARG A 410 30.02 -37.09 16.88
C ARG A 410 30.81 -38.31 16.44
N GLY A 411 32.09 -38.15 16.11
CA GLY A 411 32.94 -39.28 15.73
C GLY A 411 32.99 -40.37 16.82
N ALA A 412 33.08 -39.99 18.09
CA ALA A 412 33.05 -40.95 19.20
C ALA A 412 31.72 -41.72 19.25
N ILE A 413 30.58 -41.02 19.16
CA ILE A 413 29.24 -41.61 19.15
C ILE A 413 29.05 -42.53 17.94
N ASP A 414 29.47 -42.09 16.75
CA ASP A 414 29.36 -42.86 15.51
C ASP A 414 30.20 -44.16 15.58
N THR A 415 31.30 -44.17 16.34
CA THR A 415 32.11 -45.37 16.63
C THR A 415 31.61 -46.22 17.81
N GLY A 416 30.50 -45.82 18.46
CA GLY A 416 29.82 -46.61 19.49
C GLY A 416 29.98 -46.12 20.92
N ALA A 417 30.51 -44.92 21.16
CA ALA A 417 30.50 -44.33 22.50
C ALA A 417 29.08 -43.93 22.93
N GLU A 418 28.76 -44.16 24.20
CA GLU A 418 27.50 -43.69 24.79
C GLU A 418 27.45 -42.14 24.84
N PRO A 419 26.33 -41.48 24.50
CA PRO A 419 26.24 -40.02 24.48
C PRO A 419 26.63 -39.35 25.80
N GLN A 420 26.22 -39.92 26.93
CA GLN A 420 26.59 -39.42 28.25
C GLN A 420 28.11 -39.48 28.49
N GLN A 421 28.78 -40.54 28.03
CA GLN A 421 30.23 -40.68 28.17
C GLN A 421 30.96 -39.67 27.28
N ALA A 422 30.51 -39.51 26.03
CA ALA A 422 31.08 -38.53 25.09
C ALA A 422 30.90 -37.09 25.59
N ALA A 423 29.74 -36.76 26.15
CA ALA A 423 29.49 -35.45 26.77
C ALA A 423 30.40 -35.19 27.96
N THR A 424 30.49 -36.13 28.90
CA THR A 424 31.36 -36.01 30.09
C THR A 424 32.83 -35.84 29.70
N ALA A 425 33.31 -36.56 28.68
CA ALA A 425 34.69 -36.44 28.19
C ALA A 425 35.01 -35.04 27.62
N ALA A 426 34.01 -34.35 27.08
CA ALA A 426 34.10 -32.98 26.60
C ALA A 426 33.81 -31.92 27.69
N GLY A 427 33.46 -32.34 28.91
CA GLY A 427 33.01 -31.42 29.96
C GLY A 427 31.69 -30.73 29.62
N ALA A 428 30.85 -31.38 28.81
CA ALA A 428 29.54 -30.91 28.39
C ALA A 428 28.42 -31.69 29.11
N VAL A 429 27.21 -31.15 29.08
CA VAL A 429 26.03 -31.78 29.67
C VAL A 429 25.23 -32.48 28.58
N TRP A 430 24.88 -33.75 28.84
CA TRP A 430 23.94 -34.51 28.02
C TRP A 430 22.52 -34.30 28.53
N GLN A 431 21.67 -33.74 27.67
CA GLN A 431 20.23 -33.75 27.86
C GLN A 431 19.67 -35.05 27.29
N ALA A 432 19.05 -35.85 28.16
CA ALA A 432 18.46 -37.13 27.79
C ALA A 432 17.42 -36.97 26.66
N PRO A 433 17.20 -38.02 25.84
CA PRO A 433 16.30 -37.94 24.70
C PRO A 433 14.88 -37.56 25.09
N LEU A 434 14.30 -36.66 24.31
CA LEU A 434 12.89 -36.28 24.37
C LEU A 434 12.20 -36.71 23.08
N SER A 435 10.97 -37.22 23.22
CA SER A 435 10.13 -37.57 22.09
C SER A 435 9.65 -36.30 21.38
N ALA A 436 10.09 -36.12 20.14
CA ALA A 436 9.78 -34.95 19.33
C ALA A 436 9.10 -35.34 18.02
N GLN A 437 8.20 -34.48 17.54
CA GLN A 437 7.57 -34.59 16.22
C GLN A 437 7.94 -33.38 15.36
N ARG A 438 7.94 -33.55 14.04
CA ARG A 438 8.38 -32.51 13.09
C ARG A 438 7.54 -31.23 13.18
N SER A 439 6.23 -31.36 13.40
CA SER A 439 5.27 -30.25 13.31
C SER A 439 4.61 -29.88 14.64
N ALA A 440 5.05 -30.49 15.75
CA ALA A 440 4.52 -30.17 17.08
C ALA A 440 5.46 -29.20 17.80
N PRO A 441 4.94 -28.16 18.50
CA PRO A 441 5.76 -27.32 19.36
C PRO A 441 6.48 -28.18 20.41
N GLN A 442 7.79 -27.97 20.55
CA GLN A 442 8.63 -28.65 21.54
C GLN A 442 9.33 -27.60 22.42
N PRO A 443 8.70 -27.11 23.50
CA PRO A 443 9.26 -26.03 24.33
C PRO A 443 10.66 -26.34 24.91
N SER A 444 10.98 -27.63 25.06
CA SER A 444 12.26 -28.11 25.63
C SER A 444 13.37 -28.32 24.60
N LEU A 445 13.11 -28.08 23.30
CA LEU A 445 14.09 -28.19 22.22
C LEU A 445 14.05 -26.93 21.34
N PRO A 446 15.19 -26.24 21.15
CA PRO A 446 15.27 -25.13 20.19
C PRO A 446 14.85 -25.55 18.78
N ALA A 447 14.25 -24.62 18.01
CA ALA A 447 13.74 -24.91 16.67
C ALA A 447 14.83 -25.46 15.72
N ASP A 448 16.05 -24.89 15.77
CA ASP A 448 17.16 -25.32 14.92
C ASP A 448 17.64 -26.73 15.28
N VAL A 449 17.61 -27.08 16.58
CA VAL A 449 17.92 -28.43 17.07
C VAL A 449 16.89 -29.44 16.57
N LEU A 450 15.59 -29.09 16.63
CA LEU A 450 14.52 -29.92 16.10
C LEU A 450 14.67 -30.12 14.59
N ALA A 451 14.95 -29.05 13.84
CA ALA A 451 15.18 -29.11 12.40
C ALA A 451 16.37 -30.03 12.06
N ALA A 452 17.50 -29.87 12.76
CA ALA A 452 18.66 -30.73 12.60
C ALA A 452 18.35 -32.19 12.91
N ALA A 453 17.65 -32.48 14.02
CA ALA A 453 17.26 -33.82 14.41
C ALA A 453 16.45 -34.54 13.32
N PHE A 454 15.58 -33.82 12.62
CA PHE A 454 14.72 -34.33 11.56
C PHE A 454 15.34 -34.29 10.15
N ALA A 455 16.50 -33.66 9.99
CA ALA A 455 17.30 -33.66 8.77
C ALA A 455 18.30 -34.82 8.72
N VAL A 456 18.67 -35.39 9.86
CA VAL A 456 19.56 -36.56 9.91
C VAL A 456 18.91 -37.76 9.20
N PRO A 457 19.63 -38.47 8.30
CA PRO A 457 19.11 -39.66 7.64
C PRO A 457 18.75 -40.78 8.61
N PRO A 458 17.76 -41.63 8.29
CA PRO A 458 17.49 -42.82 9.08
C PRO A 458 18.69 -43.75 9.18
N VAL A 459 18.94 -44.29 10.37
CA VAL A 459 20.00 -45.28 10.63
C VAL A 459 19.38 -46.63 11.00
N ALA A 460 20.16 -47.71 10.88
CA ALA A 460 19.70 -49.05 11.25
C ALA A 460 19.25 -49.10 12.73
N ALA A 461 18.27 -49.96 13.04
CA ALA A 461 17.75 -50.11 14.40
C ALA A 461 18.88 -50.37 15.41
N GLY A 462 18.88 -49.63 16.53
CA GLY A 462 19.93 -49.69 17.55
C GLY A 462 21.20 -48.91 17.23
N LYS A 463 21.25 -48.17 16.11
CA LYS A 463 22.31 -47.18 15.83
C LYS A 463 21.83 -45.78 16.19
N LEU A 464 22.79 -44.95 16.60
CA LEU A 464 22.59 -43.53 16.86
C LEU A 464 22.89 -42.75 15.58
N ALA A 465 22.18 -41.64 15.39
CA ALA A 465 22.44 -40.72 14.29
C ALA A 465 22.76 -39.33 14.86
N THR A 466 23.80 -38.67 14.35
CA THR A 466 24.29 -37.42 14.93
C THR A 466 24.35 -36.27 13.94
N ALA A 467 24.03 -35.07 14.41
CA ALA A 467 24.27 -33.80 13.73
C ALA A 467 24.94 -32.81 14.69
N ALA A 468 25.59 -31.79 14.14
CA ALA A 468 26.09 -30.66 14.92
C ALA A 468 25.67 -29.35 14.24
N LEU A 469 25.38 -28.33 15.05
CA LEU A 469 25.02 -27.01 14.57
C LEU A 469 25.33 -25.92 15.62
N PRO A 470 25.61 -24.68 15.19
CA PRO A 470 25.63 -23.54 16.08
C PRO A 470 24.21 -23.20 16.56
N LEU A 471 24.11 -22.67 17.78
CA LEU A 471 22.89 -22.14 18.37
C LEU A 471 22.90 -20.60 18.36
N GLY A 472 21.71 -19.98 18.41
CA GLY A 472 21.56 -18.52 18.36
C GLY A 472 22.16 -17.77 19.55
N ASP A 473 22.46 -18.45 20.65
CA ASP A 473 23.17 -17.91 21.81
C ASP A 473 24.71 -18.00 21.68
N GLY A 474 25.20 -18.54 20.55
CA GLY A 474 26.62 -18.69 20.26
C GLY A 474 27.26 -19.98 20.78
N ASN A 475 26.48 -20.87 21.42
CA ASN A 475 26.88 -22.24 21.77
C ASN A 475 26.83 -23.16 20.53
N GLU A 476 27.29 -24.40 20.69
CA GLU A 476 27.20 -25.44 19.66
C GLU A 476 26.45 -26.65 20.21
N ALA A 477 25.49 -27.19 19.47
CA ALA A 477 24.75 -28.38 19.85
C ALA A 477 25.21 -29.59 19.04
N VAL A 478 25.44 -30.72 19.71
CA VAL A 478 25.46 -32.05 19.08
C VAL A 478 24.12 -32.71 19.33
N VAL A 479 23.35 -32.87 18.26
CA VAL A 479 22.04 -33.50 18.26
C VAL A 479 22.22 -34.99 18.05
N VAL A 480 21.61 -35.80 18.92
CA VAL A 480 21.70 -37.26 18.87
C VAL A 480 20.29 -37.83 18.78
N VAL A 481 20.00 -38.48 17.67
CA VAL A 481 18.75 -39.21 17.44
C VAL A 481 18.97 -40.66 17.82
N THR A 482 18.24 -41.13 18.84
CA THR A 482 18.40 -42.49 19.38
C THR A 482 17.40 -43.48 18.79
N SER A 483 16.23 -43.00 18.38
CA SER A 483 15.24 -43.79 17.66
C SER A 483 14.41 -42.93 16.73
N ILE A 484 13.89 -43.56 15.67
CA ILE A 484 12.96 -42.98 14.72
C ILE A 484 11.75 -43.91 14.66
N THR A 485 10.58 -43.37 14.98
CA THR A 485 9.31 -44.09 14.94
C THR A 485 8.43 -43.42 13.89
N ASP A 486 8.18 -44.13 12.79
CA ASP A 486 7.26 -43.65 11.75
C ASP A 486 5.84 -43.49 12.31
N GLY A 487 5.10 -42.54 11.73
CA GLY A 487 3.66 -42.44 11.92
C GLY A 487 2.96 -43.74 11.55
N ASP A 488 1.85 -44.05 12.23
CA ASP A 488 1.08 -45.27 12.00
C ASP A 488 -0.16 -44.96 11.15
N PRO A 489 -0.20 -45.35 9.86
CA PRO A 489 -1.35 -45.10 9.01
C PRO A 489 -2.63 -45.83 9.45
N ALA A 490 -2.54 -46.81 10.34
CA ALA A 490 -3.71 -47.48 10.91
C ALA A 490 -4.40 -46.65 12.01
N LYS A 491 -3.72 -45.62 12.57
CA LYS A 491 -4.27 -44.76 13.64
C LYS A 491 -4.96 -43.50 13.13
N ILE A 492 -4.91 -43.23 11.83
CA ILE A 492 -5.52 -42.05 11.22
C ILE A 492 -6.97 -42.35 10.81
N SER A 493 -7.87 -41.39 11.06
CA SER A 493 -9.28 -41.50 10.67
C SER A 493 -9.47 -41.50 9.15
N ALA A 494 -10.55 -42.12 8.67
CA ALA A 494 -10.86 -42.09 7.23
C ALA A 494 -11.08 -40.65 6.70
N GLU A 495 -11.65 -39.76 7.53
CA GLU A 495 -11.85 -38.35 7.20
C GLU A 495 -10.50 -37.62 7.01
N ASP A 496 -9.54 -37.85 7.90
CA ASP A 496 -8.21 -37.24 7.81
C ASP A 496 -7.43 -37.79 6.61
N LYS A 497 -7.57 -39.08 6.28
CA LYS A 497 -7.01 -39.65 5.05
C LYS A 497 -7.61 -38.99 3.80
N GLN A 498 -8.92 -38.73 3.77
CA GLN A 498 -9.57 -38.03 2.66
C GLN A 498 -9.09 -36.58 2.52
N LYS A 499 -8.92 -35.88 3.65
CA LYS A 499 -8.35 -34.52 3.68
C LYS A 499 -6.92 -34.51 3.13
N LEU A 500 -6.08 -35.46 3.54
CA LEU A 500 -4.72 -35.60 3.01
C LEU A 500 -4.73 -35.91 1.51
N SER A 501 -5.60 -36.81 1.03
CA SER A 501 -5.76 -37.07 -0.41
C SER A 501 -6.06 -35.79 -1.17
N SER A 502 -7.04 -35.02 -0.70
CA SER A 502 -7.46 -33.76 -1.34
C SER A 502 -6.33 -32.72 -1.35
N GLN A 503 -5.50 -32.68 -0.31
CA GLN A 503 -4.33 -31.79 -0.24
C GLN A 503 -3.23 -32.21 -1.23
N ILE A 504 -2.95 -33.51 -1.36
CA ILE A 504 -1.98 -34.03 -2.32
C ILE A 504 -2.48 -33.77 -3.75
N GLU A 505 -3.75 -34.08 -4.04
CA GLU A 505 -4.38 -33.81 -5.34
C GLU A 505 -4.24 -32.34 -5.74
N GLN A 506 -4.46 -31.43 -4.79
CA GLN A 506 -4.31 -30.00 -5.04
C GLN A 506 -2.85 -29.61 -5.32
N ALA A 507 -1.90 -30.12 -4.55
CA ALA A 507 -0.47 -29.82 -4.72
C ALA A 507 0.07 -30.34 -6.07
N ASP A 508 -0.25 -31.58 -6.41
CA ASP A 508 0.14 -32.22 -7.66
C ASP A 508 -0.50 -31.52 -8.87
N ALA A 509 -1.77 -31.12 -8.78
CA ALA A 509 -2.44 -30.35 -9.82
C ALA A 509 -1.77 -29.01 -10.07
N GLN A 510 -1.36 -28.31 -9.01
CA GLN A 510 -0.63 -27.05 -9.11
C GLN A 510 0.74 -27.24 -9.76
N GLN A 511 1.46 -28.31 -9.38
CA GLN A 511 2.75 -28.64 -9.99
C GLN A 511 2.60 -28.99 -11.47
N ALA A 512 1.60 -29.80 -11.83
CA ALA A 512 1.31 -30.18 -13.21
C ALA A 512 0.92 -28.98 -14.07
N LEU A 513 0.09 -28.08 -13.55
CA LEU A 513 -0.26 -26.82 -14.21
C LEU A 513 0.98 -25.93 -14.41
N GLY A 514 1.82 -25.79 -13.38
CA GLY A 514 3.07 -25.05 -13.47
C GLY A 514 4.01 -25.60 -14.55
N ALA A 515 4.18 -26.93 -14.59
CA ALA A 515 4.99 -27.61 -15.60
C ALA A 515 4.41 -27.45 -17.01
N LEU A 516 3.08 -27.54 -17.17
CA LEU A 516 2.38 -27.29 -18.43
C LEU A 516 2.63 -25.85 -18.91
N LEU A 517 2.45 -24.85 -18.05
CA LEU A 517 2.67 -23.45 -18.38
C LEU A 517 4.14 -23.17 -18.73
N GLN A 518 5.08 -23.75 -17.99
CA GLN A 518 6.50 -23.64 -18.29
C GLN A 518 6.84 -24.25 -19.66
N THR A 519 6.24 -25.39 -20.00
CA THR A 519 6.42 -26.05 -21.30
C THR A 519 5.79 -25.24 -22.44
N LEU A 520 4.58 -24.72 -22.25
CA LEU A 520 3.92 -23.86 -23.23
C LEU A 520 4.71 -22.57 -23.47
N ARG A 521 5.25 -21.95 -22.41
CA ARG A 521 6.11 -20.76 -22.53
C ARG A 521 7.40 -21.03 -23.27
N SER A 522 8.06 -22.16 -23.02
CA SER A 522 9.32 -22.51 -23.71
C SER A 522 9.12 -22.82 -25.20
N GLN A 523 7.94 -23.29 -25.58
CA GLN A 523 7.57 -23.56 -26.97
C GLN A 523 6.94 -22.36 -27.69
N ALA A 524 6.47 -21.37 -26.95
CA ALA A 524 5.88 -20.16 -27.51
C ALA A 524 6.96 -19.21 -28.04
N LYS A 525 6.76 -18.69 -29.26
CA LYS A 525 7.55 -17.57 -29.78
C LYS A 525 7.03 -16.27 -29.15
N ILE A 526 7.51 -15.98 -27.94
CA ILE A 526 7.15 -14.76 -27.21
C ILE A 526 7.97 -13.61 -27.77
N THR A 527 7.28 -12.57 -28.26
CA THR A 527 7.91 -11.31 -28.67
C THR A 527 7.51 -10.27 -27.64
N ILE A 528 8.44 -9.86 -26.77
CA ILE A 528 8.17 -8.83 -25.77
C ILE A 528 8.32 -7.47 -26.45
N ASN A 529 7.27 -6.67 -26.44
CA ASN A 529 7.32 -5.31 -26.96
C ASN A 529 7.98 -4.39 -25.92
N HIS A 530 9.31 -4.33 -25.95
CA HIS A 530 10.10 -3.52 -25.02
C HIS A 530 9.87 -2.00 -25.14
N GLU A 531 9.20 -1.51 -26.19
CA GLU A 531 8.78 -0.10 -26.26
C GLU A 531 7.61 0.20 -25.33
N ALA A 532 6.70 -0.76 -25.12
CA ALA A 532 5.55 -0.60 -24.22
C ALA A 532 5.94 -0.68 -22.72
N GLU A 533 6.99 -1.43 -22.37
CA GLU A 533 7.52 -1.49 -21.00
C GLU A 533 8.10 -0.14 -20.55
N LYS A 534 8.75 0.61 -21.46
CA LYS A 534 9.32 1.93 -21.16
C LYS A 534 8.26 3.00 -20.90
N SER A 535 7.06 2.86 -21.47
CA SER A 535 5.95 3.81 -21.26
C SER A 535 5.10 3.52 -20.01
N ALA A 536 5.29 2.37 -19.36
CA ALA A 536 4.48 1.92 -18.22
C ALA A 536 5.21 2.00 -16.87
N THR A 537 6.44 2.52 -16.84
CA THR A 537 7.15 2.81 -15.58
C THR A 537 6.88 4.28 -15.22
N PRO A 538 6.34 4.60 -14.03
CA PRO A 538 6.03 5.97 -13.63
C PRO A 538 7.23 6.91 -13.64
#